data_AF-A0A7Y5LI15-F1
#
_entry.id   AF-A0A7Y5LI15-F1
#
_cell.length_a   1.000
_cell.length_b   1.000
_cell.length_c   1.000
_cell.angle_alpha   90.00
_cell.angle_beta   90.00
_cell.angle_gamma   90.00
#
_symmetry.space_group_name_H-M   'P 1'
#
loop_
_entity.id
_entity.type
_entity.pdbx_description
1 polymer ?
#
loop_
_entity_poly.entity_id
_entity_poly.type
_entity_poly.pdbx_seq_one_letter_code
_entity_poly.pdbx_strand_id
1 'polypeptide(L)'
;LENSDPIFHVLYDLDERFQVPGIVMFQTGRIYEYDGIEARWRGIYDDRGRLMVAICHNMDLGDAWEWADHPLYPEKYASLAYRVGINYIIYAMTH
;
A
#
# COMPACT_ATOMS: atom_id res chain seq x y z
N LEU A 1 -5.05 -6.67 -8.13
CA LEU A 1 -5.86 -6.86 -6.92
C LEU A 1 -7.02 -5.91 -7.06
N GLU A 2 -8.20 -6.48 -7.14
CA GLU A 2 -9.45 -5.75 -7.18
C GLU A 2 -9.82 -5.28 -5.78
N ASN A 3 -10.76 -4.34 -5.66
CA ASN A 3 -11.24 -3.91 -4.35
C ASN A 3 -11.80 -5.07 -3.55
N SER A 4 -12.58 -5.96 -4.17
CA SER A 4 -13.20 -7.12 -3.53
C SER A 4 -12.23 -8.21 -3.03
N ASP A 5 -10.92 -8.11 -3.27
CA ASP A 5 -9.96 -9.09 -2.76
C ASP A 5 -9.95 -9.10 -1.21
N PRO A 6 -10.03 -10.28 -0.54
CA PRO A 6 -10.17 -10.33 0.92
C PRO A 6 -9.03 -9.68 1.70
N ILE A 7 -7.82 -9.61 1.12
CA ILE A 7 -6.66 -8.93 1.72
C ILE A 7 -6.95 -7.46 2.05
N PHE A 8 -7.95 -6.84 1.42
CA PHE A 8 -8.35 -5.46 1.67
C PHE A 8 -9.51 -5.29 2.66
N HIS A 9 -9.99 -6.38 3.25
CA HIS A 9 -11.21 -6.41 4.07
C HIS A 9 -11.10 -7.33 5.31
N VAL A 10 -9.89 -7.65 5.79
CA VAL A 10 -9.71 -8.54 6.96
C VAL A 10 -9.83 -7.83 8.32
N LEU A 11 -9.43 -6.57 8.41
CA LEU A 11 -9.57 -5.73 9.61
C LEU A 11 -10.08 -4.34 9.24
N TYR A 12 -9.40 -3.71 8.28
CA TYR A 12 -9.83 -2.46 7.68
C TYR A 12 -10.44 -2.73 6.32
N ASP A 13 -11.46 -1.94 5.95
CA ASP A 13 -11.95 -1.82 4.59
C ASP A 13 -11.13 -0.77 3.85
N LEU A 14 -10.47 -1.18 2.77
CA LEU A 14 -9.49 -0.36 2.07
C LEU A 14 -9.93 0.04 0.65
N ASP A 15 -11.21 0.26 0.39
CA ASP A 15 -11.70 0.57 -0.96
C ASP A 15 -11.08 1.83 -1.60
N GLU A 16 -10.65 2.78 -0.76
CA GLU A 16 -10.08 4.07 -1.16
C GLU A 16 -8.54 4.09 -1.08
N ARG A 17 -7.89 3.06 -1.64
CA ARG A 17 -6.41 3.03 -1.75
C ARG A 17 -5.92 4.00 -2.83
N PHE A 18 -4.80 4.66 -2.56
CA PHE A 18 -4.14 5.58 -3.49
C PHE A 18 -2.62 5.34 -3.55
N GLN A 19 -1.96 5.98 -4.52
CA GLN A 19 -0.50 5.95 -4.65
C GLN A 19 0.16 6.66 -3.48
N VAL A 20 1.04 5.95 -2.78
CA VAL A 20 1.83 6.49 -1.68
C VAL A 20 3.21 6.91 -2.23
N PRO A 21 3.58 8.19 -2.09
CA PRO A 21 4.86 8.69 -2.57
C PRO A 21 5.98 8.44 -1.56
N GLY A 22 7.20 8.30 -2.05
CA GLY A 22 8.37 8.50 -1.21
C GLY A 22 8.56 9.98 -0.84
N ILE A 23 9.24 10.24 0.28
CA ILE A 23 9.49 11.57 0.84
C ILE A 23 10.18 12.49 -0.16
N VAL A 24 11.12 11.96 -0.95
CA VAL A 24 11.89 12.72 -1.93
C VAL A 24 10.97 13.30 -3.00
N MET A 25 10.08 12.48 -3.55
CA MET A 25 9.15 12.94 -4.58
C MET A 25 8.08 13.84 -4.01
N PHE A 26 7.57 13.53 -2.83
CA PHE A 26 6.57 14.36 -2.16
C PHE A 26 7.05 15.80 -2.00
N GLN A 27 8.31 16.02 -1.61
CA GLN A 27 8.91 17.36 -1.48
C GLN A 27 8.96 18.14 -2.80
N THR A 28 8.94 17.46 -3.95
CA THR A 28 8.89 18.09 -5.29
C THR A 28 7.46 18.40 -5.77
N GLY A 29 6.44 18.05 -4.99
CA GLY A 29 5.03 18.16 -5.38
C GLY A 29 4.57 17.04 -6.32
N ARG A 30 5.35 15.96 -6.45
CA ARG A 30 5.00 14.77 -7.24
C ARG A 30 4.75 13.57 -6.34
N ILE A 31 3.97 12.61 -6.82
CA ILE A 31 3.66 11.40 -6.07
C ILE A 31 4.34 10.12 -6.60
N TYR A 32 5.20 10.26 -7.60
CA TYR A 32 5.86 9.17 -8.30
C TYR A 32 7.31 9.53 -8.65
N GLU A 33 8.14 8.51 -8.79
CA GLU A 33 9.48 8.62 -9.36
C GLU A 33 9.46 8.32 -10.85
N TYR A 34 10.33 8.99 -11.62
CA TYR A 34 10.54 8.74 -13.05
C TYR A 34 9.24 8.55 -13.85
N ASP A 35 9.02 7.35 -14.40
CA ASP A 35 7.85 6.93 -15.18
C ASP A 35 6.82 6.13 -14.35
N GLY A 36 6.99 6.05 -13.03
CA GLY A 36 6.11 5.38 -12.07
C GLY A 36 4.76 6.07 -11.84
N ILE A 37 4.20 6.72 -12.85
CA ILE A 37 3.00 7.55 -12.76
C ILE A 37 1.77 6.72 -12.39
N GLU A 38 1.66 5.50 -12.92
CA GLU A 38 0.50 4.64 -12.70
C GLU A 38 0.77 3.60 -11.61
N ALA A 39 0.11 3.79 -10.46
CA ALA A 39 0.16 2.85 -9.35
C ALA A 39 -0.78 1.65 -9.55
N ARG A 40 -0.34 0.45 -9.16
CA ARG A 40 -1.16 -0.77 -9.26
C ARG A 40 -0.94 -1.66 -8.04
N TRP A 41 -2.03 -2.16 -7.46
CA TRP A 41 -2.00 -3.26 -6.50
C TRP A 41 -2.02 -4.57 -7.27
N ARG A 42 -0.96 -5.38 -7.19
CA ARG A 42 -0.84 -6.64 -7.94
C ARG A 42 -0.64 -7.81 -6.99
N GLY A 43 -0.89 -9.01 -7.50
CA GLY A 43 -0.85 -10.23 -6.72
C GLY A 43 -0.38 -11.43 -7.52
N ILE A 44 0.25 -12.38 -6.84
CA ILE A 44 0.48 -13.75 -7.33
C ILE A 44 -0.31 -14.69 -6.43
N TYR A 45 -1.16 -15.51 -7.02
CA TYR A 45 -2.04 -16.44 -6.31
C TYR A 45 -1.52 -17.88 -6.42
N ASP A 46 -1.82 -18.72 -5.43
CA ASP A 46 -1.60 -20.17 -5.50
C ASP A 46 -2.73 -20.89 -6.24
N ASP A 47 -2.58 -22.21 -6.43
CA ASP A 47 -3.56 -23.06 -7.09
C ASP A 47 -4.91 -23.16 -6.35
N ARG A 48 -4.99 -22.65 -5.11
CA ARG A 48 -6.21 -22.60 -4.29
C ARG A 48 -6.84 -21.20 -4.29
N GLY A 49 -6.32 -20.27 -5.09
CA GLY A 49 -6.84 -18.91 -5.18
C GLY A 49 -6.45 -18.01 -4.00
N ARG A 50 -5.44 -18.38 -3.21
CA ARG A 50 -4.94 -17.56 -2.10
C ARG A 50 -3.82 -16.66 -2.58
N LEU A 51 -3.81 -15.41 -2.11
CA LEU A 51 -2.80 -14.44 -2.46
C LEU A 51 -1.48 -14.76 -1.73
N MET A 52 -0.43 -15.10 -2.47
CA MET A 52 0.87 -15.49 -1.92
C MET A 52 1.88 -14.35 -1.92
N VAL A 53 1.80 -13.46 -2.90
CA VAL A 53 2.67 -12.29 -3.02
C VAL A 53 1.79 -11.09 -3.32
N ALA A 54 1.81 -10.09 -2.45
CA ALA A 54 1.24 -8.77 -2.73
C ALA A 54 2.34 -7.83 -3.25
N ILE A 55 2.02 -7.08 -4.30
CA ILE A 55 2.97 -6.18 -4.97
C ILE A 55 2.35 -4.78 -5.01
N CYS A 56 3.05 -3.84 -4.39
CA CYS A 56 2.70 -2.43 -4.35
C CYS A 56 3.47 -1.72 -5.49
N HIS A 57 2.94 -1.79 -6.71
CA HIS A 57 3.65 -1.32 -7.89
C HIS A 57 3.57 0.21 -8.01
N ASN A 58 4.71 0.86 -8.18
CA ASN A 58 4.87 2.32 -8.30
C ASN A 58 4.36 3.09 -7.08
N MET A 59 4.59 2.59 -5.87
CA MET A 59 4.31 3.31 -4.62
C MET A 59 5.29 2.87 -3.55
N ASP A 60 5.48 3.70 -2.53
CA ASP A 60 6.43 3.45 -1.45
C ASP A 60 5.72 3.44 -0.08
N LEU A 61 5.10 2.32 0.25
CA LEU A 61 4.47 2.14 1.56
C LEU A 61 5.50 2.08 2.69
N GLY A 62 6.71 1.59 2.40
CA GLY A 62 7.77 1.43 3.39
C GLY A 62 8.27 2.80 3.86
N ASP A 63 8.57 3.69 2.91
CA ASP A 63 9.00 5.05 3.22
C ASP A 63 7.92 5.80 4.03
N ALA A 64 6.64 5.56 3.76
CA ALA A 64 5.55 6.12 4.56
C ALA A 64 5.56 5.68 6.04
N TRP A 65 6.09 4.49 6.36
CA TRP A 65 6.29 4.05 7.75
C TRP A 65 7.49 4.73 8.39
N GLU A 66 8.56 4.97 7.62
CA GLU A 66 9.79 5.62 8.10
C GLU A 66 9.53 7.08 8.51
N TRP A 67 8.66 7.78 7.78
CA TRP A 67 8.35 9.20 8.00
C TRP A 67 7.04 9.47 8.75
N ALA A 68 6.44 8.44 9.37
CA ALA A 68 5.13 8.56 10.00
C ALA A 68 5.04 9.65 11.09
N ASP A 69 6.14 9.94 11.80
CA ASP A 69 6.22 10.96 12.86
C ASP A 69 6.86 12.28 12.36
N HIS A 70 7.11 12.42 11.06
CA HIS A 70 7.73 13.61 10.52
C HIS A 70 6.69 14.73 10.35
N PRO A 71 6.91 15.94 10.90
CA PRO A 71 5.88 16.99 10.97
C PRO A 71 5.42 17.51 9.61
N LEU A 72 6.23 17.34 8.56
CA LEU A 72 5.90 17.76 7.19
C LEU A 72 5.40 16.62 6.31
N TYR A 73 5.39 15.37 6.81
CA TYR A 73 4.90 14.24 6.04
C TYR A 73 3.39 14.07 6.27
N PRO A 74 2.54 14.09 5.23
CA PRO A 74 1.09 14.03 5.44
C PRO A 74 0.65 12.69 6.04
N GLU A 75 -0.02 12.75 7.19
CA GLU A 75 -0.49 11.58 7.95
C GLU A 75 -1.26 10.57 7.09
N LYS A 76 -2.07 11.03 6.13
CA LYS A 76 -2.86 10.16 5.25
C LYS A 76 -2.03 9.05 4.57
N TYR A 77 -0.77 9.33 4.23
CA TYR A 77 0.11 8.37 3.57
C TYR A 77 0.55 7.29 4.55
N ALA A 78 1.00 7.68 5.74
CA ALA A 78 1.35 6.75 6.82
C ALA A 78 0.13 5.93 7.28
N SER A 79 -1.03 6.58 7.43
CA SER A 79 -2.32 5.94 7.79
C SER A 79 -2.66 4.80 6.83
N LEU A 80 -2.64 5.07 5.52
CA LEU A 80 -2.93 4.06 4.51
C LEU A 80 -1.90 2.94 4.55
N ALA A 81 -0.60 3.28 4.59
CA ALA A 81 0.47 2.30 4.61
C ALA A 81 0.36 1.36 5.82
N TYR A 82 0.06 1.88 7.01
CA TYR A 82 -0.13 1.04 8.21
C TYR A 82 -1.34 0.12 8.07
N ARG A 83 -2.49 0.63 7.60
CA ARG A 83 -3.69 -0.20 7.45
C ARG A 83 -3.47 -1.31 6.42
N VAL A 84 -2.78 -1.02 5.31
CA VAL A 84 -2.38 -2.03 4.31
C VAL A 84 -1.47 -3.07 4.95
N GLY A 85 -0.42 -2.65 5.66
CA GLY A 85 0.52 -3.57 6.32
C GLY A 85 -0.16 -4.47 7.35
N ILE A 86 -1.03 -3.91 8.18
CA ILE A 86 -1.78 -4.67 9.19
C ILE A 86 -2.72 -5.67 8.53
N ASN A 87 -3.47 -5.26 7.51
CA ASN A 87 -4.31 -6.17 6.75
C ASN A 87 -3.49 -7.30 6.11
N TYR A 88 -2.30 -7.01 5.55
CA TYR A 88 -1.45 -8.01 4.91
C TYR A 88 -0.94 -9.04 5.92
N ILE A 89 -0.53 -8.58 7.11
CA ILE A 89 -0.11 -9.45 8.21
C ILE A 89 -1.28 -10.35 8.67
N ILE A 90 -2.46 -9.78 8.89
CA ILE A 90 -3.64 -10.55 9.33
C ILE A 90 -4.06 -11.55 8.25
N TYR A 91 -4.10 -11.15 6.98
CA TYR A 91 -4.43 -12.02 5.86
C TYR A 91 -3.49 -13.23 5.82
N ALA A 92 -2.17 -13.00 5.89
CA ALA A 92 -1.17 -14.06 5.88
C ALA A 92 -1.29 -15.06 7.04
N MET A 93 -1.91 -14.65 8.16
CA MET A 93 -2.16 -15.53 9.31
C MET A 93 -3.52 -16.24 9.29
N THR A 94 -4.42 -15.87 8.37
CA THR A 94 -5.83 -16.31 8.39
C THR A 94 -6.32 -16.98 7.11
N HIS A 95 -5.56 -16.93 6.01
CA HIS A 95 -5.89 -17.49 4.70
C HIS A 95 -4.76 -18.41 4.18
#